data_AF-A0A9E3C530-F1
#
_entry.id   AF-A0A9E3C530-F1
#
_cell.length_a   1.000
_cell.length_b   1.000
_cell.length_c   1.000
_cell.angle_alpha   90.00
_cell.angle_beta   90.00
_cell.angle_gamma   90.00
#
_symmetry.space_group_name_H-M   'P 1'
#
loop_
_entity.id
_entity.type
_entity.pdbx_description
1 polymer ?
#
loop_
_entity_poly.entity_id
_entity_poly.type
_entity_poly.pdbx_seq_one_letter_code
_entity_poly.pdbx_strand_id
1 'polypeptide(L)' 'MSTVIKARNGIVAALDIGTSKVVCFVARIDGSGLRVIGIGQHHSTGL' A
#
# COMPACT_ATOMS: atom_id res chain seq x y z
N MET A 1 9.40 8.54 18.40
CA MET A 1 8.22 7.71 18.70
C MET A 1 7.89 6.93 17.43
N SER A 2 8.22 5.64 17.37
CA SER A 2 7.94 4.81 16.19
C SER A 2 6.46 4.46 16.16
N THR A 3 5.75 4.90 15.12
CA THR A 3 4.36 4.52 14.90
C THR A 3 4.30 3.02 14.64
N VAL A 4 3.61 2.27 15.50
CA VAL A 4 3.40 0.84 15.29
C VAL A 4 2.41 0.66 14.14
N ILE A 5 2.86 0.10 13.02
CA ILE A 5 1.99 -0.27 11.90
C ILE A 5 1.10 -1.43 12.37
N LYS A 6 -0.19 -1.15 12.62
CA LYS A 6 -1.18 -2.18 12.94
C LYS A 6 -1.59 -2.92 11.66
N ALA A 7 -0.78 -3.87 11.22
CA ALA A 7 -1.06 -4.70 10.06
C ALA A 7 -2.05 -5.82 10.42
N ARG A 8 -3.14 -5.96 9.65
CA ARG A 8 -4.05 -7.11 9.79
C ARG A 8 -3.40 -8.31 9.10
N ASN A 9 -3.12 -9.36 9.86
CA ASN A 9 -2.47 -10.59 9.36
C ASN A 9 -1.13 -10.31 8.63
N GLY A 10 -0.39 -9.30 9.09
CA GLY A 10 0.86 -8.88 8.46
C GLY A 10 0.71 -8.26 7.07
N ILE A 11 -0.49 -7.87 6.64
CA ILE A 11 -0.72 -7.17 5.37
C ILE A 11 -0.81 -5.67 5.58
N VAL A 12 -0.13 -4.93 4.71
CA VAL A 12 -0.14 -3.46 4.63
C VAL A 12 -0.51 -3.07 3.21
N ALA A 13 -1.38 -2.07 3.07
CA ALA A 13 -1.66 -1.42 1.79
C ALA A 13 -1.11 0.00 1.82
N ALA A 14 -0.39 0.38 0.76
CA ALA A 14 0.06 1.75 0.52
C ALA A 14 -0.69 2.29 -0.70
N LEU A 15 -1.44 3.37 -0.49
CA LEU A 15 -2.25 4.02 -1.52
C LEU A 15 -1.60 5.35 -1.91
N ASP A 16 -1.28 5.50 -3.19
CA ASP A 16 -0.86 6.75 -3.80
C ASP A 16 -2.00 7.31 -4.65
N ILE A 17 -2.40 8.54 -4.36
CA ILE A 17 -3.51 9.24 -5.05
C ILE A 17 -2.90 10.40 -5.81
N GLY A 18 -2.58 10.17 -7.08
CA GLY A 18 -2.20 11.22 -8.01
C GLY A 18 -3.41 11.81 -8.72
N THR A 19 -3.23 12.95 -9.39
CA THR A 19 -4.27 13.58 -10.22
C THR A 19 -4.58 12.79 -11.49
N SER A 20 -3.65 11.96 -11.97
CA SER A 20 -3.84 11.12 -13.17
C SER A 20 -4.24 9.68 -12.83
N LYS A 21 -3.67 9.12 -11.77
CA LYS A 21 -3.89 7.72 -11.37
C LYS A 21 -3.93 7.56 -9.87
N VAL A 22 -4.72 6.59 -9.44
CA VAL A 22 -4.68 6.01 -8.11
C VAL A 22 -3.94 4.68 -8.21
N VAL A 23 -2.89 4.48 -7.41
CA VAL A 23 -2.07 3.27 -7.38
C VAL A 23 -2.06 2.69 -5.98
N CYS A 24 -2.20 1.37 -5.85
CA CYS A 24 -2.16 0.67 -4.57
C CYS A 24 -1.13 -0.46 -4.62
N PHE A 25 -0.22 -0.49 -3.65
CA PHE A 25 0.66 -1.61 -3.37
C PHE A 25 0.15 -2.37 -2.15
N VAL A 26 -0.04 -3.68 -2.29
CA VAL A 26 -0.33 -4.58 -1.17
C VAL A 26 0.92 -5.36 -0.86
N ALA A 27 1.43 -5.21 0.37
CA ALA A 27 2.62 -5.88 0.84
C ALA A 27 2.33 -6.75 2.06
N ARG A 28 3.05 -7.86 2.17
CA ARG A 28 3.15 -8.66 3.39
C ARG A 28 4.44 -8.29 4.12
N ILE A 29 4.35 -8.12 5.43
CA ILE A 29 5.51 -8.02 6.31
C ILE A 29 6.16 -9.40 6.33
N ASP A 30 7.40 -9.45 5.88
CA ASP A 30 8.29 -10.59 5.97
C ASP A 30 9.39 -10.24 7.00
N GLY A 31 10.07 -11.23 7.57
CA GLY A 31 11.04 -11.03 8.67
C GLY A 31 12.16 -10.04 8.36
N SER A 32 12.40 -9.71 7.09
CA SER A 32 13.40 -8.77 6.60
C SER A 32 12.84 -7.43 6.07
N GLY A 33 11.51 -7.24 5.99
CA GLY A 33 10.91 -6.02 5.45
C GLY A 33 9.51 -6.20 4.86
N LEU A 34 9.17 -5.41 3.85
CA LEU A 34 7.90 -5.50 3.13
C LEU A 34 8.10 -6.19 1.79
N ARG A 35 7.36 -7.27 1.54
CA ARG A 35 7.28 -7.94 0.24
C ARG A 35 5.99 -7.57 -0.47
N VAL A 36 6.07 -6.93 -1.63
CA VAL A 36 4.88 -6.65 -2.46
C VAL A 36 4.31 -7.96 -2.99
N ILE A 37 3.02 -8.18 -2.74
CA ILE A 37 2.26 -9.36 -3.17
C ILE A 37 1.09 -9.02 -4.11
N GLY A 38 0.81 -7.74 -4.32
CA GLY A 38 -0.21 -7.27 -5.25
C GLY A 38 -0.04 -5.80 -5.60
N ILE A 39 -0.45 -5.44 -6.82
CA ILE A 39 -0.44 -4.07 -7.33
C ILE A 39 -1.76 -3.83 -8.05
N GLY A 40 -2.41 -2.70 -7.78
CA GLY A 40 -3.60 -2.24 -8.49
C GLY A 40 -3.44 -0.80 -8.95
N GLN A 41 -4.06 -0.46 -10.08
CA GLN A 41 -4.18 0.93 -10.52
C GLN A 41 -5.61 1.22 -11.01
N HIS A 42 -6.00 2.49 -10.93
CA HIS A 42 -7.20 3.05 -11.55
C HIS A 42 -6.87 4.44 -12.09
N HIS A 43 -7.52 4.86 -13.17
CA HIS A 43 -7.57 6.28 -13.54
C HIS A 43 -8.16 7.13 -12.39
N SER A 44 -7.62 8.33 -12.17
CA SER A 44 -8.20 9.21 -11.16
C SER A 44 -9.55 9.76 -11.62
N THR A 45 -10.44 10.04 -10.66
CA THR A 45 -11.79 10.59 -10.91
C THR A 45 -11.83 12.12 -10.85
N GLY A 46 -10.67 12.77 -10.86
CA GLY A 46 -10.53 14.21 -10.66
C GLY A 46 -10.09 14.58 -9.25
N LEU A 47 -9.90 15.88 -9.03
CA LEU A 47 -9.66 16.51 -7.73
C LEU A 47 -11.00 16.90 -7.08
#